data_AF-A0A0U2L2V5-F1
#
_entry.id   AF-A0A0U2L2V5-F1
#
_cell.length_a   1.000
_cell.length_b   1.000
_cell.length_c   1.000
_cell.angle_alpha   90.00
_cell.angle_beta   90.00
_cell.angle_gamma   90.00
#
_symmetry.space_group_name_H-M   'P 1'
#
loop_
_entity.id
_entity.type
_entity.pdbx_description
1 polymer ?
#
loop_
_entity_poly.entity_id
_entity_poly.type
_entity_poly.pdbx_seq_one_letter_code
_entity_poly.pdbx_strand_id
1 'polypeptide(L)'
;MTTTTMNPPAQVPIPVPPRVITTKDLLYLKDALSWELNAFKKFHFFAQQTINPQLKQAFDKAGQMHQRHYQKLLTHLQVNNNAVMANLPRPQQTSQ
;
A
#
# COMPACT_ATOMS: atom_id res chain seq x y z
N MET A 1 -10.28 -51.26 -9.05
CA MET A 1 -9.94 -49.84 -9.31
C MET A 1 -10.67 -49.00 -8.28
N THR A 2 -10.00 -48.61 -7.19
CA THR A 2 -10.58 -47.79 -6.12
C THR A 2 -10.24 -46.33 -6.38
N THR A 3 -11.24 -45.55 -6.77
CA THR A 3 -11.17 -44.09 -6.91
C THR A 3 -11.07 -43.45 -5.52
N THR A 4 -9.87 -43.01 -5.14
CA THR A 4 -9.67 -42.18 -3.95
C THR A 4 -10.14 -40.76 -4.25
N THR A 5 -11.29 -40.39 -3.71
CA THR A 5 -11.82 -39.02 -3.76
C THR A 5 -10.99 -38.15 -2.80
N MET A 6 -10.13 -37.27 -3.33
CA MET A 6 -9.41 -36.28 -2.51
C MET A 6 -10.35 -35.12 -2.16
N ASN A 7 -10.71 -35.02 -0.87
CA ASN A 7 -11.46 -33.88 -0.34
C ASN A 7 -10.49 -32.71 -0.10
N PRO A 8 -10.72 -31.50 -0.64
CA PRO A 8 -9.83 -30.36 -0.40
C PRO A 8 -9.86 -29.96 1.09
N PRO A 9 -8.72 -29.50 1.65
CA PRO A 9 -8.65 -29.10 3.05
C PRO A 9 -9.61 -27.95 3.33
N ALA A 10 -10.36 -28.04 4.44
CA ALA A 10 -11.27 -27.00 4.88
C ALA A 10 -10.47 -25.73 5.25
N GLN A 11 -10.71 -24.63 4.53
CA GLN A 11 -10.10 -23.33 4.81
C GLN A 11 -10.71 -22.76 6.10
N VAL A 12 -9.91 -22.57 7.15
CA VAL A 12 -10.37 -21.85 8.35
C VAL A 12 -10.66 -20.40 7.96
N PRO A 13 -11.89 -19.88 8.16
CA PRO A 13 -12.22 -18.51 7.81
C PRO A 13 -11.35 -17.53 8.61
N ILE A 14 -10.67 -16.61 7.93
CA ILE A 14 -9.96 -15.51 8.59
C ILE A 14 -10.97 -14.37 8.79
N PRO A 15 -11.38 -14.04 10.02
CA PRO A 15 -12.48 -13.10 10.27
C PRO A 15 -12.12 -11.64 9.94
N VAL A 16 -10.83 -11.30 9.89
CA VAL A 16 -10.34 -9.96 9.55
C VAL A 16 -9.16 -10.07 8.57
N PRO A 17 -9.14 -9.31 7.46
CA PRO A 17 -8.02 -9.31 6.54
C PRO A 17 -6.70 -9.03 7.27
N PRO A 18 -5.66 -9.87 7.09
CA PRO A 18 -4.39 -9.66 7.75
C PRO A 18 -3.70 -8.42 7.22
N ARG A 19 -2.93 -7.75 8.08
CA ARG A 19 -2.11 -6.59 7.69
C ARG A 19 -0.83 -7.02 6.98
N VAL A 20 -0.95 -7.86 5.95
CA VAL A 20 0.15 -8.22 5.05
C VAL A 20 0.12 -7.28 3.84
N ILE A 21 1.29 -6.82 3.40
CA ILE A 21 1.41 -6.13 2.11
C ILE A 21 1.61 -7.19 1.03
N THR A 22 0.62 -7.38 0.17
CA THR A 22 0.77 -8.27 -0.99
C THR A 22 1.60 -7.61 -2.08
N THR A 23 2.05 -8.37 -3.08
CA THR A 23 2.70 -7.81 -4.28
C THR A 23 1.81 -6.77 -4.96
N LYS A 24 0.51 -7.01 -5.02
CA LYS A 24 -0.46 -6.07 -5.61
C LYS A 24 -0.49 -4.76 -4.82
N ASP A 25 -0.56 -4.83 -3.49
CA ASP A 25 -0.53 -3.64 -2.63
C ASP A 25 0.76 -2.84 -2.81
N LEU A 26 1.91 -3.53 -2.88
CA LEU A 26 3.21 -2.89 -3.08
C LEU A 26 3.29 -2.16 -4.43
N LEU A 27 2.74 -2.73 -5.50
CA LEU A 27 2.68 -2.08 -6.81
C LEU A 27 1.83 -0.80 -6.79
N TYR A 28 0.64 -0.84 -6.16
CA TYR A 28 -0.18 0.36 -6.00
C TYR A 28 0.50 1.43 -5.14
N LEU A 29 1.14 1.03 -4.03
CA LEU A 29 1.88 1.96 -3.18
C LEU A 29 3.04 2.61 -3.94
N LYS A 30 3.77 1.84 -4.75
CA LYS A 30 4.85 2.36 -5.60
C LYS A 30 4.33 3.40 -6.59
N ASP A 31 3.23 3.11 -7.28
CA ASP A 31 2.65 4.04 -8.27
C ASP A 31 2.15 5.32 -7.58
N ALA A 32 1.41 5.18 -6.48
CA ALA A 32 0.91 6.32 -5.71
C ALA A 32 2.06 7.20 -5.16
N LEU A 33 3.10 6.60 -4.59
CA LEU A 33 4.30 7.32 -4.14
C LEU A 33 4.97 8.08 -5.29
N SER A 34 5.04 7.47 -6.48
CA SER A 34 5.63 8.11 -7.66
C SER A 34 4.79 9.30 -8.14
N TRP A 35 3.46 9.18 -8.09
CA TRP A 35 2.55 10.27 -8.43
C TRP A 35 2.67 11.44 -7.45
N GLU A 36 2.64 11.18 -6.14
CA GLU A 36 2.76 12.22 -5.12
C GLU A 36 4.11 12.93 -5.18
N LEU A 37 5.21 12.18 -5.37
CA LEU A 37 6.56 12.72 -5.54
C LEU A 37 6.66 13.69 -6.73
N ASN A 38 6.13 13.27 -7.87
CA ASN A 38 6.12 14.10 -9.07
C ASN A 38 5.23 15.33 -8.90
N ALA A 39 4.07 15.17 -8.25
CA ALA A 39 3.13 16.26 -8.03
C ALA A 39 3.76 17.37 -7.17
N PHE A 40 4.27 17.07 -5.97
CA PHE A 40 4.79 18.14 -5.11
C PHE A 40 6.04 18.82 -5.68
N LYS A 41 6.88 18.10 -6.43
CA LYS A 41 8.02 18.69 -7.15
C LYS A 41 7.57 19.68 -8.23
N LYS A 42 6.57 19.30 -9.03
CA LYS A 42 6.03 20.16 -10.09
C LYS A 42 5.33 21.39 -9.52
N PHE A 43 4.53 21.23 -8.47
CA PHE A 43 3.89 22.37 -7.81
C PHE A 43 4.90 23.33 -7.20
N HIS A 44 5.95 22.81 -6.54
CA HIS A 44 7.03 23.65 -6.04
C HIS A 44 7.73 24.43 -7.16
N PHE A 45 8.03 23.75 -8.28
CA PHE A 45 8.61 24.39 -9.47
C PHE A 45 7.71 25.50 -10.04
N PHE A 46 6.41 25.25 -10.23
CA PHE A 46 5.49 26.27 -10.76
C PHE A 46 5.26 27.43 -9.79
N ALA A 47 5.28 27.19 -8.48
CA ALA A 47 5.22 28.24 -7.47
C ALA A 47 6.42 29.20 -7.50
N GLN A 48 7.55 28.79 -8.07
CA GLN A 48 8.73 29.63 -8.29
C GLN A 48 8.67 30.41 -9.60
N GLN A 49 7.94 29.91 -10.61
CA GLN A 49 7.85 30.53 -11.93
C GLN A 49 6.69 31.51 -12.07
N THR A 50 5.65 31.38 -11.25
CA THR A 50 4.47 32.23 -11.35
C THR A 50 4.67 33.57 -10.65
N ILE A 51 4.24 34.64 -11.31
CA ILE A 51 4.27 36.02 -10.78
C ILE A 51 2.97 36.33 -10.01
N ASN A 52 1.86 35.68 -10.38
CA ASN A 52 0.58 35.91 -9.74
C ASN A 52 0.60 35.35 -8.30
N PRO A 53 0.39 36.19 -7.27
CA PRO A 53 0.50 35.76 -5.88
C PRO A 53 -0.56 34.73 -5.46
N GLN A 54 -1.76 34.80 -6.03
CA GLN A 54 -2.83 33.84 -5.75
C GLN A 54 -2.49 32.46 -6.34
N LEU A 55 -1.95 32.41 -7.55
CA LEU A 55 -1.50 31.16 -8.16
C LEU A 55 -0.31 30.57 -7.40
N LYS A 56 0.64 31.41 -6.97
CA LYS A 56 1.76 30.98 -6.13
C LYS A 56 1.26 30.29 -4.87
N GLN A 57 0.36 30.93 -4.14
CA GLN A 57 -0.23 30.37 -2.92
C GLN A 57 -0.98 29.06 -3.19
N ALA A 58 -1.72 28.97 -4.29
CA ALA A 58 -2.43 27.76 -4.68
C ALA A 58 -1.46 26.60 -4.97
N PHE A 59 -0.38 26.85 -5.70
CA PHE A 59 0.66 25.86 -5.96
C PHE A 59 1.38 25.42 -4.69
N ASP A 60 1.77 26.36 -3.82
CA ASP A 60 2.42 26.05 -2.55
C ASP A 60 1.51 25.17 -1.66
N LYS A 61 0.21 25.49 -1.59
CA LYS A 61 -0.78 24.69 -0.86
C LYS A 61 -0.95 23.28 -1.43
N ALA A 62 -1.07 23.17 -2.76
CA ALA A 62 -1.18 21.88 -3.43
C ALA A 62 0.09 21.03 -3.24
N GLY A 63 1.27 21.63 -3.38
CA GLY A 63 2.55 20.97 -3.16
C GLY A 63 2.67 20.40 -1.74
N GLN A 64 2.33 21.19 -0.72
CA GLN A 64 2.34 20.73 0.68
C GLN A 64 1.34 19.59 0.94
N MET A 65 0.16 19.64 0.33
CA MET A 65 -0.83 18.56 0.42
C MET A 65 -0.26 17.25 -0.15
N HIS A 66 0.31 17.28 -1.36
CA HIS A 66 0.91 16.10 -2.00
C HIS A 66 2.12 15.57 -1.22
N GLN A 67 2.95 16.45 -0.66
CA GLN A 67 4.06 16.04 0.22
C GLN A 67 3.56 15.30 1.47
N ARG A 68 2.49 15.80 2.11
CA ARG A 68 1.87 15.11 3.25
C ARG A 68 1.30 13.75 2.88
N HIS A 69 0.68 13.63 1.69
CA HIS A 69 0.18 12.35 1.19
C HIS A 69 1.31 11.36 0.95
N TYR A 70 2.42 11.80 0.33
CA TYR A 70 3.62 10.98 0.17
C TYR A 70 4.13 10.43 1.52
N GLN A 71 4.25 11.30 2.52
CA GLN A 71 4.68 10.91 3.87
C GLN A 71 3.72 9.93 4.52
N LYS A 72 2.40 10.12 4.36
CA LYS A 72 1.40 9.17 4.83
C LYS A 72 1.53 7.81 4.15
N LEU A 73 1.73 7.78 2.83
CA LEU A 73 1.93 6.53 2.08
C LEU A 73 3.16 5.75 2.57
N LEU A 74 4.26 6.43 2.92
CA LEU A 74 5.45 5.77 3.47
C LEU A 74 5.15 5.01 4.77
N THR A 75 4.21 5.47 5.59
CA THR A 75 3.83 4.75 6.83
C THR A 75 3.25 3.37 6.56
N HIS A 76 2.62 3.17 5.39
CA HIS A 76 2.07 1.86 5.01
C HIS A 76 3.16 0.85 4.64
N LEU A 77 4.40 1.28 4.40
CA LEU A 77 5.53 0.39 4.15
C LEU A 77 6.21 -0.10 5.44
N GLN A 78 5.80 0.44 6.60
CA GLN A 78 6.35 0.07 7.91
C GLN A 78 5.68 -1.21 8.45
N VAL A 79 5.77 -2.31 7.69
CA VAL A 79 5.20 -3.61 8.05
C VAL A 79 6.29 -4.67 7.97
N ASN A 80 6.48 -5.42 9.05
CA ASN A 80 7.29 -6.65 9.01
C ASN A 80 6.43 -7.79 8.44
N ASN A 81 6.33 -7.83 7.11
CA ASN A 81 5.55 -8.84 6.39
C ASN A 81 5.91 -10.28 6.81
N ASN A 82 7.18 -10.58 7.03
CA ASN A 82 7.63 -11.91 7.44
C ASN A 82 7.04 -12.31 8.80
N ALA A 83 7.07 -11.38 9.78
CA ALA A 83 6.49 -11.62 11.09
C ALA A 83 4.96 -11.77 11.03
N VAL A 84 4.28 -10.95 10.22
CA VAL A 84 2.82 -11.06 10.04
C VAL A 84 2.46 -12.42 9.43
N MET A 85 3.16 -12.84 8.38
CA MET A 85 2.93 -14.13 7.71
C MET A 85 3.23 -15.33 8.62
N ALA A 86 4.23 -15.23 9.50
CA ALA A 86 4.55 -16.28 10.47
C ALA A 86 3.42 -16.51 11.49
N ASN A 87 2.69 -15.44 11.84
CA ASN A 87 1.62 -15.46 12.84
C ASN A 87 0.22 -15.76 12.26
N LEU A 88 0.11 -15.98 10.95
CA LEU A 88 -1.18 -16.32 10.34
C LEU A 88 -1.65 -17.71 10.79
N PRO A 89 -2.93 -17.88 11.16
CA PRO A 89 -3.50 -19.19 11.43
C PRO A 89 -3.30 -20.08 10.21
N ARG A 90 -2.50 -21.14 10.37
CA ARG A 90 -2.33 -22.17 9.33
C ARG A 90 -3.49 -23.16 9.46
N PRO A 91 -4.15 -23.56 8.35
CA PRO A 91 -5.08 -24.67 8.41
C PRO A 91 -4.32 -25.89 8.95
N GLN A 92 -4.82 -26.48 10.04
CA GLN A 92 -4.23 -27.68 10.62
C GLN A 92 -4.21 -28.76 9.53
N GLN A 93 -3.02 -29.14 9.07
CA GLN A 93 -2.85 -30.38 8.32
C GLN A 93 -3.14 -31.51 9.31
N THR A 94 -4.35 -32.05 9.28
CA THR A 94 -4.67 -33.30 9.97
C THR A 94 -3.70 -34.38 9.47
N SER A 95 -2.74 -34.75 10.30
CA SER A 95 -1.87 -35.89 10.08
C SER A 95 -2.71 -37.16 10.01
N GLN A 96 -2.64 -37.88 8.90
CA GLN A 96 -3.00 -39.29 8.81
C GLN A 96 -1.71 -40.11 8.77
#